data_AF-A0A9D7TUE6-F1
#
_entry.id   AF-A0A9D7TUE6-F1
#
_cell.length_a   1.000
_cell.length_b   1.000
_cell.length_c   1.000
_cell.angle_alpha   90.00
_cell.angle_beta   90.00
_cell.angle_gamma   90.00
#
_symmetry.space_group_name_H-M   'P 1'
#
loop_
_entity.id
_entity.type
_entity.pdbx_description
1 polymer ?
#
loop_
_entity_poly.entity_id
_entity_poly.type
_entity_poly.pdbx_seq_one_letter_code
_entity_poly.pdbx_strand_id
1 'polypeptide(L)'
;MAALKELEIFKDGFAYSNSVIVKNNGHNDIEIVSAKWEFTPVWIKDEEALKAARKQGIPWLNARSETMLESKMFREAALKRRCLVPASYFFEWRGYKPAGAKRK
;
A
#
# COMPACT_ATOMS: atom_id res chain seq x y z
N MET A 1 0.98 -29.18 2.47
CA MET A 1 1.16 -28.54 3.81
C MET A 1 1.88 -27.19 3.73
N ALA A 2 3.02 -27.03 3.03
CA ALA A 2 3.73 -25.75 2.92
C ALA A 2 2.94 -24.65 2.13
N ALA A 3 2.39 -24.97 0.97
CA ALA A 3 1.61 -24.03 0.16
C ALA A 3 0.35 -23.49 0.89
N LEU A 4 -0.25 -24.28 1.77
CA LEU A 4 -1.38 -23.85 2.60
C LEU A 4 -0.95 -22.88 3.71
N LYS A 5 0.26 -23.02 4.26
CA LYS A 5 0.84 -22.03 5.20
C LYS A 5 1.26 -20.74 4.50
N GLU A 6 1.74 -20.81 3.26
CA GLU A 6 2.06 -19.61 2.48
C GLU A 6 0.80 -18.80 2.11
N LEU A 7 -0.33 -19.48 1.89
CA LEU A 7 -1.63 -18.84 1.69
C LEU A 7 -2.15 -18.11 2.95
N GLU A 8 -1.73 -18.49 4.16
CA GLU A 8 -2.05 -17.73 5.40
C GLU A 8 -1.30 -16.40 5.49
N ILE A 9 -0.22 -16.22 4.72
CA ILE A 9 0.63 -15.02 4.70
C ILE A 9 0.31 -14.13 3.48
N PHE A 10 -0.54 -14.61 2.56
CA PHE A 10 -0.97 -13.82 1.42
C PHE A 10 -1.71 -12.57 1.87
N LYS A 11 -1.30 -11.41 1.33
CA LYS A 11 -1.91 -10.12 1.61
C LYS A 11 -2.50 -9.55 0.32
N ASP A 12 -3.82 -9.41 0.31
CA ASP A 12 -4.54 -8.65 -0.71
C ASP A 12 -4.61 -7.17 -0.27
N GLY A 13 -3.98 -6.29 -1.05
CA GLY A 13 -4.04 -4.84 -0.81
C GLY A 13 -5.45 -4.27 -0.97
N PHE A 14 -6.30 -4.87 -1.81
CA PHE A 14 -7.68 -4.44 -2.02
C PHE A 14 -8.63 -4.90 -0.92
N ALA A 15 -8.20 -5.83 -0.06
CA ALA A 15 -8.92 -6.17 1.17
C ALA A 15 -8.75 -5.09 2.26
N TYR A 16 -7.84 -4.12 2.07
CA TYR A 16 -7.49 -3.08 3.06
C TYR A 16 -7.19 -3.66 4.45
N SER A 17 -6.63 -4.87 4.46
CA SER A 17 -6.30 -5.60 5.68
C SER A 17 -5.06 -5.01 6.33
N ASN A 18 -4.85 -5.36 7.59
CA ASN A 18 -3.62 -5.01 8.28
C ASN A 18 -2.44 -5.82 7.73
N SER A 19 -1.33 -5.12 7.51
CA SER A 19 -0.02 -5.64 7.17
C SER A 19 0.99 -5.24 8.24
N VAL A 20 2.05 -6.04 8.36
CA VAL A 20 3.17 -5.71 9.24
C VAL A 20 4.03 -4.65 8.55
N ILE A 21 4.42 -3.61 9.29
CA ILE A 21 5.40 -2.62 8.86
C ILE A 21 6.47 -2.46 9.93
N VAL A 22 7.67 -2.07 9.49
CA VAL A 22 8.79 -1.73 10.36
C VAL A 22 8.98 -0.22 10.31
N LYS A 23 8.85 0.45 11.46
CA LYS A 23 9.09 1.88 11.62
C LYS A 23 10.45 2.10 12.29
N ASN A 24 11.06 3.25 11.99
CA ASN A 24 12.21 3.76 12.73
C ASN A 24 11.77 5.01 13.49
N ASN A 25 11.84 4.96 14.82
CA ASN A 25 11.45 6.07 15.71
C ASN A 25 12.64 6.97 16.09
N GLY A 26 13.83 6.72 15.54
CA GLY A 26 15.08 7.44 15.82
C GLY A 26 16.06 6.60 16.65
N HIS A 27 17.36 6.92 16.60
CA HIS A 27 18.41 6.33 17.45
C HIS A 27 18.30 4.83 17.74
N ASN A 28 18.37 3.98 16.70
CA ASN A 28 18.25 2.52 16.79
C ASN A 28 16.94 1.98 17.41
N ASP A 29 15.91 2.82 17.58
CA ASP A 29 14.57 2.39 17.97
C ASP A 29 13.78 1.92 16.73
N ILE A 30 13.63 0.61 16.63
CA ILE A 30 12.91 -0.07 15.55
C ILE A 30 11.66 -0.68 16.14
N GLU A 31 10.51 -0.30 15.57
CA GLU A 31 9.21 -0.76 16.02
C GLU A 31 8.52 -1.55 14.92
N ILE A 32 8.06 -2.76 15.25
CA ILE A 32 7.24 -3.59 14.35
C ILE A 32 5.78 -3.37 14.73
N VAL A 33 4.98 -2.87 13.79
CA VAL A 33 3.56 -2.57 14.04
C VAL A 33 2.65 -3.11 12.94
N SER A 34 1.38 -3.28 13.29
CA SER A 34 0.31 -3.61 12.36
C SER A 34 -0.36 -2.33 11.85
N ALA A 35 -0.43 -2.14 10.54
CA ALA A 35 -1.07 -0.99 9.89
C ALA A 35 -1.91 -1.42 8.68
N LYS A 36 -2.99 -0.69 8.36
CA LYS A 36 -3.77 -0.95 7.15
C LYS A 36 -2.89 -0.74 5.91
N TRP A 37 -3.02 -1.61 4.91
CA TRP A 37 -2.39 -1.40 3.61
C TRP A 37 -3.14 -0.33 2.81
N GLU A 38 -3.09 0.92 3.26
CA GLU A 38 -3.53 2.11 2.55
C GLU A 38 -2.90 3.34 3.22
N PHE A 39 -2.62 4.38 2.43
CA PHE A 39 -2.24 5.66 3.01
C PHE A 39 -3.50 6.45 3.37
N THR A 40 -3.67 6.83 4.64
CA THR A 40 -4.77 7.70 5.07
C THR A 40 -4.28 9.15 5.18
N PRO A 41 -4.75 10.08 4.33
CA PRO A 41 -4.40 11.47 4.43
C PRO A 41 -4.97 12.11 5.70
N VAL A 42 -4.28 13.12 6.21
CA VAL A 42 -4.61 13.78 7.50
C VAL A 42 -6.00 14.44 7.55
N TRP A 43 -6.63 14.69 6.40
CA TRP A 43 -7.99 15.25 6.31
C TRP A 43 -9.09 14.20 6.42
N ILE A 44 -8.79 12.92 6.22
CA ILE A 44 -9.73 11.82 6.47
C ILE A 44 -9.71 11.52 7.97
N LYS A 45 -10.84 11.74 8.65
CA LYS A 45 -10.91 11.69 10.12
C LYS A 45 -11.53 10.40 10.67
N ASP A 46 -12.31 9.70 9.86
CA ASP A 46 -13.07 8.54 10.29
C ASP A 46 -13.12 7.46 9.20
N GLU A 47 -13.60 6.28 9.59
CA GLU A 47 -13.69 5.14 8.69
C GLU A 47 -14.76 5.31 7.60
N GLU A 48 -15.79 6.13 7.82
CA GLU A 48 -16.86 6.34 6.85
C GLU A 48 -16.35 7.17 5.67
N ALA A 49 -15.67 8.28 5.96
CA ALA A 49 -14.99 9.10 4.97
C ALA A 49 -13.93 8.29 4.20
N LEU A 50 -13.19 7.40 4.88
CA LEU A 50 -12.23 6.52 4.25
C LEU A 50 -12.91 5.53 3.28
N LYS A 51 -14.00 4.88 3.71
CA LYS A 51 -14.80 3.99 2.85
C LYS A 51 -15.41 4.73 1.66
N ALA A 52 -15.85 5.97 1.85
CA ALA A 52 -16.36 6.82 0.77
C ALA A 52 -15.27 7.16 -0.26
N ALA A 53 -14.05 7.51 0.19
CA ALA A 53 -12.92 7.77 -0.69
C ALA A 53 -12.54 6.55 -1.54
N ARG A 54 -12.55 5.34 -0.94
CA ARG A 54 -12.34 4.08 -1.67
C ARG A 54 -13.38 3.88 -2.78
N LYS A 55 -14.66 4.12 -2.49
CA LYS A 55 -15.76 4.00 -3.48
C LYS A 55 -15.63 4.98 -4.64
N GLN A 56 -15.02 6.14 -4.42
CA GLN A 56 -14.76 7.14 -5.47
C GLN A 56 -13.53 6.80 -6.32
N GLY A 57 -12.94 5.61 -6.16
CA GLY A 57 -11.77 5.19 -6.92
C GLY A 57 -10.49 5.88 -6.48
N ILE A 58 -10.43 6.35 -5.24
CA ILE A 58 -9.24 6.99 -4.66
C ILE A 58 -8.56 6.07 -3.60
N PRO A 59 -8.18 4.81 -3.92
CA PRO A 59 -7.42 4.00 -2.98
C PRO A 59 -5.93 4.36 -3.06
N TRP A 60 -5.38 4.86 -1.96
CA TRP A 60 -3.96 5.24 -1.87
C TRP A 60 -3.08 4.05 -1.45
N LEU A 61 -3.18 2.95 -2.19
CA LEU A 61 -2.43 1.72 -1.95
C LEU A 61 -0.96 1.85 -2.37
N ASN A 62 -0.71 2.64 -3.41
CA ASN A 62 0.61 2.84 -4.01
C ASN A 62 0.93 4.34 -4.14
N ALA A 63 2.23 4.66 -4.07
CA ALA A 63 2.75 6.00 -4.32
C ALA A 63 3.88 5.92 -5.36
N ARG A 64 3.83 6.79 -6.39
CA ARG A 64 4.86 6.88 -7.44
C ARG A 64 6.09 7.61 -6.92
N SER A 65 7.25 6.96 -6.91
CA SER A 65 8.50 7.51 -6.38
C SER A 65 8.92 8.80 -7.06
N GLU A 66 8.66 8.93 -8.37
CA GLU A 66 9.05 10.06 -9.21
C GLU A 66 8.38 11.37 -8.74
N THR A 67 7.14 11.29 -8.25
CA THR A 67 6.34 12.47 -7.88
C THR A 67 6.05 12.55 -6.38
N MET A 68 6.52 11.58 -5.58
CA MET A 68 6.12 11.44 -4.18
C MET A 68 6.52 12.66 -3.33
N LEU A 69 7.69 13.26 -3.62
CA LEU A 69 8.20 14.43 -2.89
C LEU A 69 7.54 15.75 -3.29
N GLU A 70 6.83 15.78 -4.41
CA GLU A 70 6.08 16.95 -4.90
C GLU A 70 4.58 16.84 -4.59
N SER A 71 4.09 15.62 -4.38
CA SER A 71 2.69 15.34 -4.06
C SER A 71 2.25 16.02 -2.77
N LYS A 72 1.20 16.85 -2.85
CA LYS A 72 0.55 17.45 -1.67
C LYS A 72 0.11 16.41 -0.63
N MET A 73 -0.17 15.19 -1.07
CA MET A 73 -0.66 14.11 -0.22
C MET A 73 0.47 13.31 0.42
N PHE A 74 1.52 12.96 -0.34
CA PHE A 74 2.56 12.03 0.14
C PHE A 74 3.81 12.72 0.67
N ARG A 75 4.11 13.95 0.24
CA ARG A 75 5.38 14.65 0.52
C ARG A 75 5.75 14.64 1.99
N GLU A 76 4.82 14.99 2.86
CA GLU A 76 5.09 15.12 4.30
C GLU A 76 5.37 13.75 4.95
N ALA A 77 4.63 12.71 4.56
CA ALA A 77 4.87 11.34 5.01
C ALA A 77 6.19 10.78 4.47
N ALA A 78 6.51 11.04 3.20
CA ALA A 78 7.76 10.59 2.59
C ALA A 78 9.00 11.14 3.30
N LEU A 79 8.91 12.37 3.84
CA LEU A 79 10.01 12.99 4.58
C LEU A 79 10.08 12.56 6.04
N LYS A 80 8.94 12.34 6.71
CA LYS A 80 8.88 12.22 8.19
C LYS A 80 8.37 10.90 8.73
N ARG A 81 7.62 10.12 7.94
CA ARG A 81 6.88 8.91 8.38
C ARG A 81 7.14 7.73 7.47
N ARG A 82 8.42 7.44 7.21
CA ARG A 82 8.82 6.28 6.40
C ARG A 82 8.68 4.99 7.21
N CYS A 83 8.30 3.92 6.54
CA CYS A 83 8.33 2.58 7.07
C CYS A 83 8.83 1.61 6.00
N LEU A 84 9.24 0.42 6.41
CA LEU A 84 9.52 -0.71 5.52
C LEU A 84 8.33 -1.67 5.55
N VAL A 85 7.87 -2.08 4.38
CA VAL A 85 6.87 -3.15 4.23
C VAL A 85 7.63 -4.43 3.87
N PRO A 86 7.86 -5.35 4.82
CA PRO A 86 8.54 -6.60 4.53
C PRO A 86 7.69 -7.46 3.59
N ALA A 87 8.30 -7.94 2.51
CA ALA A 87 7.69 -8.87 1.58
C ALA A 87 8.75 -9.84 1.06
N SER A 88 8.45 -11.13 1.04
CA SER A 88 9.31 -12.12 0.39
C SER A 88 9.17 -12.03 -1.14
N TYR A 89 7.94 -11.80 -1.62
CA TYR A 89 7.57 -11.75 -3.03
C TYR A 89 6.36 -10.82 -3.24
N PHE A 90 6.08 -10.46 -4.49
CA PHE A 90 4.85 -9.77 -4.91
C PHE A 90 4.34 -10.37 -6.23
N PHE A 91 3.06 -10.17 -6.52
CA PHE A 91 2.40 -10.66 -7.73
C PHE A 91 2.13 -9.49 -8.68
N GLU A 92 2.23 -9.74 -9.99
CA GLU A 92 1.86 -8.79 -11.02
C GLU A 92 1.25 -9.53 -12.21
N TRP A 93 0.28 -8.91 -12.89
CA TRP A 93 -0.37 -9.52 -14.04
C TRP A 93 0.27 -9.02 -15.34
N ARG A 94 0.78 -9.96 -16.14
CA ARG A 94 1.28 -9.63 -17.46
C ARG A 94 0.12 -9.32 -18.40
N GLY A 95 0.01 -8.07 -18.82
CA GLY A 95 -0.89 -7.68 -19.91
C GLY A 95 -0.52 -8.41 -21.21
N TYR A 96 -1.38 -9.30 -21.68
CA TYR A 96 -1.22 -9.96 -22.97
C TYR A 96 -2.10 -9.29 -24.02
N LYS A 97 -1.48 -8.79 -25.09
CA LYS A 97 -2.20 -8.31 -26.29
C LYS A 97 -1.91 -9.29 -27.43
N PRO A 98 -2.90 -10.10 -27.85
CA PRO A 98 -2.72 -10.95 -29.03
C PRO A 98 -2.48 -10.09 -30.28
N ALA A 99 -1.66 -10.59 -31.22
CA ALA A 99 -1.40 -9.92 -32.48
C ALA A 99 -2.71 -9.66 -33.24
N GLY A 100 -2.91 -8.41 -33.70
CA GLY A 100 -4.12 -8.00 -34.42
C GLY A 100 -5.29 -7.52 -33.54
N ALA A 101 -5.14 -7.49 -32.21
CA ALA A 101 -6.16 -6.91 -31.34
C ALA A 101 -6.35 -5.39 -31.64
N LYS A 102 -7.55 -5.00 -32.07
CA LYS A 102 -7.90 -3.58 -32.25
C LYS A 102 -7.82 -2.87 -30.89
N ARG A 103 -7.27 -1.64 -30.86
CA ARG A 103 -7.30 -0.78 -29.68
C ARG A 103 -8.77 -0.52 -29.31
N LYS A 104 -9.16 -0.82 -28.07
CA LYS A 104 -10.36 -0.24 -27.46
C LYS A 104 -10.05 1.19 -27.05
#